data_AF-A0A940EEC1-F1
#
_entry.id   AF-A0A940EEC1-F1
#
_cell.length_a   1.000
_cell.length_b   1.000
_cell.length_c   1.000
_cell.angle_alpha   90.00
_cell.angle_beta   90.00
_cell.angle_gamma   90.00
#
_symmetry.space_group_name_H-M   'P 1'
#
loop_
_entity.id
_entity.type
_entity.pdbx_description
1 polymer ?
#
loop_
_entity_poly.entity_id
_entity_poly.type
_entity_poly.pdbx_seq_one_letter_code
_entity_poly.pdbx_strand_id
1 'polypeptide(L)'
;MNNLRIKTQPSSGARQKSHHDQFDGRGRSRGSARRAHVHGQHPDRADFLRRWSLLMIASFRSSEVCAAHFDVTMQTAWNWREGINCPLGHHVDHAHATLARFDEIMRGDR
;
A
#
# COMPACT_ATOMS: atom_id res chain seq x y z
N MET A 1 58.40 -4.64 7.92
CA MET A 1 57.06 -4.80 8.51
C MET A 1 56.54 -3.44 8.93
N ASN A 2 55.33 -3.15 8.50
CA ASN A 2 54.66 -1.85 8.44
C ASN A 2 54.38 -1.23 9.82
N ASN A 3 54.14 0.10 9.86
CA ASN A 3 52.96 0.70 10.51
C ASN A 3 52.86 2.20 10.20
N LEU A 4 52.27 2.52 9.04
CA LEU A 4 51.75 3.86 8.75
C LEU A 4 50.41 4.02 9.48
N ARG A 5 50.39 4.96 10.42
CA ARG A 5 49.23 5.34 11.24
C ARG A 5 48.21 6.10 10.38
N ILE A 6 47.20 5.40 9.86
CA ILE A 6 46.09 6.02 9.13
C ILE A 6 45.26 6.83 10.15
N LYS A 7 45.34 8.16 10.07
CA LYS A 7 44.38 9.08 10.70
C LYS A 7 43.18 9.20 9.76
N THR A 8 42.14 8.42 9.99
CA THR A 8 40.85 8.63 9.33
C THR A 8 40.16 9.84 9.96
N GLN A 9 40.20 10.99 9.28
CA GLN A 9 39.32 12.10 9.61
C GLN A 9 37.89 11.75 9.14
N PRO A 10 36.85 11.92 9.98
CA PRO A 10 35.49 11.86 9.47
C PRO A 10 35.22 13.12 8.64
N SER A 11 34.82 12.93 7.38
CA SER A 11 34.33 13.98 6.50
C SER A 11 33.02 14.55 7.04
N SER A 12 33.12 15.57 7.88
CA SER A 12 32.01 16.44 8.26
C SER A 12 31.60 17.28 7.07
N GLY A 13 30.59 16.82 6.33
CA GLY A 13 30.01 17.54 5.20
C GLY A 13 28.71 16.95 4.69
N ALA A 14 27.98 16.19 5.52
CA ALA A 14 26.60 15.82 5.22
C ALA A 14 25.75 17.09 5.35
N ARG A 15 25.50 17.74 4.21
CA ARG A 15 24.61 18.87 4.02
C ARG A 15 23.25 18.54 4.65
N GLN A 16 23.02 19.00 5.89
CA GLN A 16 21.72 18.93 6.54
C GLN A 16 20.73 19.70 5.65
N LYS A 17 19.85 18.98 4.97
CA LYS A 17 18.61 19.57 4.50
C LYS A 17 17.79 19.86 5.75
N SER A 18 17.76 21.12 6.19
CA SER A 18 16.68 21.59 7.05
C SER A 18 15.39 21.38 6.25
N HIS A 19 14.66 20.31 6.56
CA HIS A 19 13.25 20.28 6.25
C HIS A 19 12.64 21.37 7.12
N HIS A 20 12.26 22.48 6.48
CA HIS A 20 11.31 23.41 7.07
C HIS A 20 10.10 22.56 7.47
N ASP A 21 9.80 22.49 8.78
CA ASP A 21 8.62 21.80 9.27
C ASP A 21 7.41 22.44 8.59
N GLN A 22 6.83 21.72 7.64
CA GLN A 22 5.69 22.18 6.83
C GLN A 22 4.36 22.07 7.59
N PHE A 23 4.42 21.94 8.92
CA PHE A 23 3.26 21.74 9.77
C PHE A 23 2.78 23.02 10.46
N ASP A 24 3.07 24.19 9.87
CA ASP A 24 2.33 25.41 10.17
C ASP A 24 0.97 25.38 9.43
N GLY A 25 -0.04 24.92 10.16
CA GLY A 25 -1.44 25.11 9.79
C GLY A 25 -2.17 23.85 9.36
N ARG A 26 -3.18 23.47 10.17
CA ARG A 26 -4.20 22.43 9.96
C ARG A 26 -3.78 20.99 10.29
N GLY A 27 -3.85 20.64 11.58
CA GLY A 27 -4.49 19.39 12.02
C GLY A 27 -3.77 18.06 11.77
N ARG A 28 -2.49 18.05 11.40
CA ARG A 28 -1.72 16.81 11.18
C ARG A 28 -0.68 16.56 12.27
N SER A 29 -1.10 16.62 13.54
CA SER A 29 -0.21 16.28 14.65
C SER A 29 0.15 14.79 14.64
N ARG A 30 1.30 14.43 15.22
CA ARG A 30 1.68 13.01 15.43
C ARG A 30 0.60 12.23 16.20
N GLY A 31 -0.23 12.91 17.00
CA GLY A 31 -1.41 12.35 17.65
C GLY A 31 -2.57 12.06 16.70
N SER A 32 -2.79 12.89 15.67
CA SER A 32 -3.76 12.62 14.59
C SER A 32 -3.34 11.41 13.74
N ALA A 33 -2.06 11.36 13.36
CA ALA A 33 -1.50 10.19 12.67
C ALA A 33 -1.59 8.92 13.54
N ARG A 34 -1.24 9.00 14.84
CA ARG A 34 -1.41 7.87 15.77
C ARG A 34 -2.87 7.40 15.88
N ARG A 35 -3.84 8.30 15.98
CA ARG A 35 -5.26 7.93 16.03
C ARG A 35 -5.74 7.26 14.74
N ALA A 36 -5.27 7.70 13.59
CA ALA A 36 -5.53 7.00 12.32
C ALA A 36 -4.89 5.59 12.29
N HIS A 37 -3.74 5.40 12.93
CA HIS A 37 -3.04 4.11 12.99
C HIS A 37 -3.48 3.18 14.14
N VAL A 38 -4.18 3.66 15.18
CA VAL A 38 -4.70 2.82 16.27
C VAL A 38 -5.83 1.91 15.78
N HIS A 39 -6.51 2.28 14.69
CA HIS A 39 -7.40 1.39 13.94
C HIS A 39 -6.63 0.45 12.98
N GLY A 40 -5.30 0.55 12.88
CA GLY A 40 -4.49 -0.06 11.82
C GLY A 40 -4.19 -1.55 11.96
N GLN A 41 -4.53 -2.18 13.09
CA GLN A 41 -4.62 -3.64 13.22
C GLN A 41 -6.09 -4.06 13.12
N HIS A 42 -6.74 -3.61 12.05
CA HIS A 42 -8.10 -4.01 11.76
C HIS A 42 -8.04 -5.48 11.30
N PRO A 43 -8.68 -6.45 12.00
CA PRO A 43 -8.97 -7.76 11.41
C PRO A 43 -9.62 -7.63 10.02
N ASP A 44 -10.32 -6.52 9.82
CA ASP A 44 -10.90 -6.06 8.55
C ASP A 44 -9.88 -5.91 7.41
N ARG A 45 -8.60 -5.53 7.64
CA ARG A 45 -7.63 -5.41 6.52
C ARG A 45 -7.27 -6.77 5.94
N ALA A 46 -7.01 -7.76 6.78
CA ALA A 46 -6.66 -9.10 6.32
C ALA A 46 -7.86 -9.75 5.61
N ASP A 47 -9.06 -9.62 6.19
CA ASP A 47 -10.28 -10.09 5.55
C ASP A 47 -10.60 -9.36 4.25
N PHE A 48 -10.42 -8.05 4.22
CA PHE A 48 -10.57 -7.25 3.00
C PHE A 48 -9.62 -7.74 1.90
N LEU A 49 -8.33 -7.92 2.21
CA LEU A 49 -7.35 -8.38 1.22
C LEU A 49 -7.65 -9.79 0.73
N ARG A 50 -8.12 -10.68 1.61
CA ARG A 50 -8.57 -12.02 1.24
C ARG A 50 -9.77 -11.96 0.29
N ARG A 51 -10.78 -11.16 0.60
CA ARG A 51 -11.97 -10.99 -0.26
C ARG A 51 -11.62 -10.32 -1.59
N TRP A 52 -10.74 -9.32 -1.55
CA TRP A 52 -10.22 -8.66 -2.73
C TRP A 52 -9.48 -9.62 -3.66
N SER A 53 -8.57 -10.43 -3.11
CA SER A 53 -7.89 -11.50 -3.84
C SER A 53 -8.88 -12.49 -4.45
N LEU A 54 -9.86 -12.96 -3.66
CA LEU A 54 -10.90 -13.86 -4.14
C LEU A 54 -11.72 -13.23 -5.28
N LEU A 55 -12.08 -11.95 -5.17
CA LEU A 55 -12.80 -11.21 -6.21
C LEU A 55 -11.99 -11.14 -7.50
N MET A 56 -10.68 -10.87 -7.43
CA MET A 56 -9.82 -10.85 -8.62
C MET A 56 -9.71 -12.24 -9.26
N ILE A 57 -9.55 -13.29 -8.46
CA ILE A 57 -9.48 -14.68 -8.95
C ILE A 57 -10.81 -15.11 -9.57
N ALA A 58 -11.93 -14.75 -8.97
CA ALA A 58 -13.26 -15.09 -9.47
C ALA A 58 -13.64 -14.31 -10.73
N SER A 59 -13.12 -13.09 -10.91
CA SER A 59 -13.48 -12.21 -12.02
C SER A 59 -12.57 -12.37 -13.25
N PHE A 60 -11.31 -12.78 -13.05
CA PHE A 60 -10.32 -12.80 -14.12
C PHE A 60 -9.58 -14.13 -14.22
N ARG A 61 -9.51 -14.66 -15.45
CA ARG A 61 -8.76 -15.88 -15.76
C ARG A 61 -7.25 -15.73 -15.51
N SER A 62 -6.71 -14.52 -15.67
CA SER A 62 -5.28 -14.27 -15.57
C SER A 62 -4.97 -12.85 -15.10
N SER A 63 -3.73 -12.64 -14.64
CA SER A 63 -3.27 -11.34 -14.11
C SER A 63 -3.17 -10.29 -15.21
N GLU A 64 -2.94 -10.69 -16.47
CA GLU A 64 -2.90 -9.80 -17.63
C GLU A 64 -4.28 -9.21 -17.93
N VAL A 65 -5.34 -10.02 -17.85
CA VAL A 65 -6.72 -9.52 -18.04
C VAL A 65 -7.12 -8.61 -16.90
N CYS A 66 -6.75 -8.94 -15.65
CA CYS A 66 -6.96 -8.07 -14.49
C CYS A 66 -6.23 -6.72 -14.66
N ALA A 67 -4.95 -6.75 -15.07
CA ALA A 67 -4.17 -5.54 -15.32
C ALA A 67 -4.79 -4.65 -16.40
N ALA A 68 -5.23 -5.25 -17.51
CA ALA A 68 -5.88 -4.52 -18.60
C ALA A 68 -7.24 -3.93 -18.17
N HIS A 69 -8.02 -4.64 -17.36
CA HIS A 69 -9.32 -4.16 -16.86
C HIS A 69 -9.18 -2.91 -15.99
N PHE A 70 -8.18 -2.88 -15.11
CA PHE A 70 -7.98 -1.78 -14.16
C PHE A 70 -6.99 -0.71 -14.61
N ASP A 71 -6.39 -0.85 -15.80
CA ASP A 71 -5.29 0.00 -16.29
C ASP A 71 -4.12 0.09 -15.28
N VAL A 72 -3.71 -1.05 -14.74
CA VAL A 72 -2.60 -1.16 -13.78
C VAL A 72 -1.47 -2.02 -14.33
N THR A 73 -0.31 -1.95 -13.68
CA THR A 73 0.81 -2.83 -14.04
C THR A 73 0.50 -4.29 -13.72
N MET A 74 1.14 -5.20 -14.46
CA MET A 74 1.02 -6.65 -14.24
C MET A 74 1.43 -7.05 -12.81
N GLN A 75 2.44 -6.40 -12.23
CA GLN A 75 2.84 -6.66 -10.84
C GLN A 75 1.74 -6.28 -9.84
N THR A 76 1.04 -5.16 -10.07
CA THR A 76 -0.08 -4.75 -9.21
C THR A 76 -1.22 -5.76 -9.28
N ALA A 77 -1.57 -6.24 -10.48
CA ALA A 77 -2.58 -7.27 -10.65
C ALA A 77 -2.21 -8.59 -9.94
N TRP A 78 -0.93 -9.00 -10.02
CA TRP A 78 -0.43 -10.15 -9.25
C TRP A 78 -0.57 -9.93 -7.75
N ASN A 79 -0.11 -8.80 -7.23
CA ASN A 79 -0.19 -8.49 -5.81
C ASN A 79 -1.66 -8.47 -5.32
N TRP A 80 -2.60 -8.02 -6.14
CA TRP A 80 -4.03 -8.06 -5.81
C TRP A 80 -4.58 -9.48 -5.78
N ARG A 81 -4.25 -10.31 -6.77
CA ARG A 81 -4.65 -11.74 -6.80
C ARG A 81 -4.07 -12.52 -5.63
N GLU A 82 -2.88 -12.17 -5.15
CA GLU A 82 -2.24 -12.80 -3.98
C GLU A 82 -2.60 -12.12 -2.64
N GLY A 83 -3.39 -11.04 -2.65
CA GLY A 83 -3.81 -10.33 -1.43
C GLY A 83 -2.66 -9.61 -0.70
N ILE A 84 -1.59 -9.23 -1.41
CA ILE A 84 -0.38 -8.64 -0.84
C ILE A 84 -0.56 -7.14 -0.56
N ASN A 85 -1.15 -6.39 -1.49
CA ASN A 85 -1.35 -4.94 -1.37
C ASN A 85 -2.82 -4.55 -1.53
N CYS A 86 -3.17 -3.41 -0.92
CA CYS A 86 -4.52 -2.88 -0.98
C CYS A 86 -4.69 -2.05 -2.28
N PRO A 87 -5.80 -2.21 -3.01
CA PRO A 87 -6.20 -1.25 -4.04
C PRO A 87 -6.42 0.15 -3.44
N LEU A 88 -6.28 1.16 -4.30
CA LEU A 88 -6.74 2.52 -3.99
C LEU A 88 -8.26 2.62 -4.17
N GLY A 89 -8.89 3.59 -3.51
CA GLY A 89 -10.35 3.76 -3.50
C GLY A 89 -11.00 3.75 -4.89
N HIS A 90 -10.42 4.48 -5.87
CA HIS A 90 -10.98 4.52 -7.23
C HIS A 90 -10.98 3.15 -7.94
N HIS A 91 -10.03 2.25 -7.63
CA HIS A 91 -10.06 0.89 -8.16
C HIS A 91 -11.15 0.06 -7.50
N VAL A 92 -11.42 0.30 -6.20
CA VAL A 92 -12.53 -0.32 -5.49
C VAL A 92 -13.86 0.15 -6.06
N ASP A 93 -14.01 1.45 -6.32
CA ASP A 93 -15.21 2.02 -6.95
C ASP A 93 -15.42 1.46 -8.37
N HIS A 94 -14.35 1.36 -9.16
CA HIS A 94 -14.40 0.76 -10.49
C HIS A 94 -14.79 -0.73 -10.43
N ALA A 95 -14.23 -1.49 -9.49
CA ALA A 95 -14.58 -2.88 -9.28
C ALA A 95 -16.06 -3.05 -8.90
N HIS A 96 -16.56 -2.20 -8.01
CA HIS A 96 -17.97 -2.19 -7.61
C HIS A 96 -18.90 -1.92 -8.79
N ALA A 97 -18.52 -1.00 -9.69
CA ALA A 97 -19.31 -0.67 -10.87
C ALA A 97 -19.27 -1.73 -11.99
N THR A 98 -18.21 -2.56 -12.05
CA THR A 98 -17.94 -3.41 -13.23
C THR A 98 -17.93 -4.91 -12.96
N LEU A 99 -17.76 -5.35 -11.70
CA LEU A 99 -17.65 -6.77 -11.36
C LEU A 99 -18.95 -7.29 -10.75
N ALA A 100 -19.58 -8.25 -11.43
CA ALA A 100 -20.91 -8.76 -11.08
C ALA A 100 -21.02 -9.34 -9.66
N ARG A 101 -19.92 -9.86 -9.10
CA ARG A 101 -19.89 -10.52 -7.78
C ARG A 101 -19.23 -9.68 -6.69
N PHE A 102 -19.07 -8.37 -6.93
CA PHE A 102 -18.40 -7.48 -5.99
C PHE A 102 -19.06 -7.53 -4.61
N ASP A 103 -20.36 -7.24 -4.53
CA ASP A 103 -21.07 -7.18 -3.24
C ASP A 103 -21.11 -8.53 -2.52
N GLU A 104 -21.36 -9.61 -3.26
CA GLU A 104 -21.39 -10.98 -2.74
C GLU A 104 -20.08 -11.33 -2.04
N ILE A 105 -18.95 -11.14 -2.74
CA ILE A 105 -17.63 -11.54 -2.25
C ILE A 105 -17.14 -10.56 -1.16
N MET A 106 -17.37 -9.26 -1.33
CA MET A 106 -16.87 -8.24 -0.40
C MET A 106 -17.65 -8.18 0.92
N ARG A 107 -18.96 -8.52 0.92
CA ARG A 107 -19.76 -8.67 2.14
C ARG A 107 -19.28 -9.85 2.99
N GLY A 108 -18.81 -10.92 2.34
CA GLY A 108 -18.20 -12.07 3.01
C GLY A 108 -19.22 -13.00 3.67
N ASP A 109 -20.39 -13.16 3.05
CA ASP A 109 -21.39 -14.12 3.49
C ASP A 109 -20.76 -15.52 3.47
N ARG A 110 -20.82 -16.17 4.63
CA ARG A 110 -20.02 -17.35 4.99
C ARG A 110 -20.75 -18.64 4.64
#